data_AF-A0A970W5P6-F1
#
_entry.id   AF-A0A970W5P6-F1
#
_cell.length_a   1.000
_cell.length_b   1.000
_cell.length_c   1.000
_cell.angle_alpha   90.00
_cell.angle_beta   90.00
_cell.angle_gamma   90.00
#
_symmetry.space_group_name_H-M   'P 1'
#
loop_
_entity.id
_entity.type
_entity.pdbx_description
1 polymer ?
#
loop_
_entity_poly.entity_id
_entity_poly.type
_entity_poly.pdbx_seq_one_letter_code
_entity_poly.pdbx_strand_id
1 'polypeptide(L)'
;MAPQDALAAKYPELAPLAWKVHQLTDTPYLLPEHYAVLLRELAREINERGYQLTRTSKTVRDRCVERGAPVARSHINFVLVGLGYMGYRFGNEPPERPERLGEALVQNTINLCRTAQLSLTEEEEDQVREWIMGKLATNGRAEPLNGPAVKH
;
A
#
# COMPACT_ATOMS: atom_id res chain seq x y z
N MET A 1 27.43 -2.50 3.70
CA MET A 1 26.57 -3.67 3.41
C MET A 1 25.15 -3.19 3.65
N ALA A 2 24.41 -2.84 2.61
CA ALA A 2 23.04 -2.37 2.78
C ALA A 2 22.23 -3.52 3.40
N PRO A 3 21.39 -3.25 4.43
CA PRO A 3 20.53 -4.28 5.01
C PRO A 3 19.77 -4.93 3.85
N GLN A 4 19.92 -6.25 3.78
CA GLN A 4 19.47 -7.11 2.69
C GLN A 4 18.07 -6.71 2.25
N ASP A 5 17.89 -6.47 0.96
CA ASP A 5 16.61 -6.08 0.37
C ASP A 5 15.51 -7.02 0.87
N ALA A 6 14.70 -6.52 1.82
CA ALA A 6 13.69 -7.32 2.50
C ALA A 6 12.59 -7.76 1.54
N LEU A 7 12.34 -6.96 0.50
CA LEU A 7 11.39 -7.33 -0.55
C LEU A 7 11.97 -8.49 -1.36
N ALA A 8 13.20 -8.40 -1.83
CA ALA A 8 13.85 -9.49 -2.55
C ALA A 8 13.98 -10.77 -1.71
N ALA A 9 14.20 -10.65 -0.41
CA ALA A 9 14.29 -11.80 0.49
C ALA A 9 12.94 -12.50 0.70
N LYS A 10 11.83 -11.76 0.74
CA LYS A 10 10.50 -12.30 1.07
C LYS A 10 9.61 -12.56 -0.15
N TYR A 11 9.78 -11.78 -1.20
CA TYR A 11 9.01 -11.78 -2.45
C TYR A 11 9.98 -11.70 -3.65
N PRO A 12 10.83 -12.73 -3.86
CA PRO A 12 11.83 -12.73 -4.93
C PRO A 12 11.22 -12.60 -6.34
N GLU A 13 9.97 -13.00 -6.51
CA GLU A 13 9.21 -12.86 -7.76
C GLU A 13 8.73 -11.43 -8.03
N LEU A 14 8.44 -10.64 -6.98
CA LEU A 14 7.95 -9.27 -7.13
C LEU A 14 9.09 -8.25 -7.15
N ALA A 15 10.20 -8.56 -6.46
CA ALA A 15 11.26 -7.59 -6.22
C ALA A 15 11.93 -7.01 -7.47
N PRO A 16 12.22 -7.78 -8.54
CA PRO A 16 12.82 -7.23 -9.75
C PRO A 16 11.95 -6.16 -10.40
N LEU A 17 10.64 -6.41 -10.51
CA LEU A 17 9.70 -5.46 -11.09
C LEU A 17 9.48 -4.26 -10.17
N ALA A 18 9.26 -4.51 -8.88
CA ALA A 18 9.07 -3.46 -7.89
C ALA A 18 10.27 -2.50 -7.83
N TRP A 19 11.49 -3.02 -7.94
CA TRP A 19 12.71 -2.21 -7.96
C TRP A 19 12.78 -1.35 -9.21
N LYS A 20 12.53 -1.95 -10.38
CA LYS A 20 12.48 -1.24 -11.67
C LYS A 20 11.44 -0.11 -11.65
N VAL A 21 10.24 -0.40 -11.17
CA VAL A 21 9.16 0.60 -11.02
C VAL A 21 9.60 1.69 -10.06
N HIS A 22 10.07 1.34 -8.86
CA HIS A 22 10.54 2.31 -7.86
C HIS A 22 11.59 3.28 -8.42
N GLN A 23 12.59 2.78 -9.15
CA GLN A 23 13.65 3.61 -9.73
C GLN A 23 13.15 4.60 -10.80
N LEU A 24 12.04 4.30 -11.46
CA LEU A 24 11.49 5.13 -12.54
C LEU A 24 10.38 6.07 -12.07
N THR A 25 9.63 5.70 -11.04
CA THR A 25 8.41 6.41 -10.64
C THR A 25 8.44 6.98 -9.23
N ASP A 26 9.50 6.70 -8.47
CA ASP A 26 9.58 6.95 -7.02
C ASP A 26 8.47 6.24 -6.19
N THR A 27 7.76 5.27 -6.80
CA THR A 27 6.75 4.49 -6.07
C THR A 27 7.41 3.82 -4.86
N PRO A 28 6.83 3.91 -3.65
CA PRO A 28 7.48 3.44 -2.43
C PRO A 28 7.92 1.98 -2.51
N TYR A 29 9.21 1.72 -2.31
CA TYR A 29 9.75 0.36 -2.28
C TYR A 29 9.45 -0.31 -0.92
N LEU A 30 8.21 -0.77 -0.74
CA LEU A 30 7.68 -1.34 0.49
C LEU A 30 7.32 -2.81 0.32
N LEU A 31 7.26 -3.56 1.42
CA LEU A 31 6.70 -4.91 1.43
C LEU A 31 5.18 -4.86 1.19
N PRO A 32 4.57 -5.88 0.55
CA PRO A 32 3.12 -6.02 0.43
C PRO A 32 2.35 -5.85 1.75
N GLU A 33 2.82 -6.42 2.86
CA GLU A 33 2.21 -6.20 4.17
C GLU A 33 2.31 -4.75 4.68
N HIS A 34 3.39 -4.03 4.36
CA HIS A 34 3.54 -2.62 4.75
C HIS A 34 2.58 -1.74 3.95
N TYR A 35 2.38 -2.04 2.65
CA TYR A 35 1.32 -1.42 1.86
C TYR A 35 -0.06 -1.68 2.48
N ALA A 36 -0.35 -2.92 2.88
CA ALA A 36 -1.63 -3.26 3.49
C ALA A 36 -1.89 -2.49 4.80
N VAL A 37 -0.86 -2.33 5.65
CA VAL A 37 -0.95 -1.49 6.87
C VAL A 37 -1.18 -0.02 6.51
N LEU A 38 -0.40 0.52 5.58
CA LEU A 38 -0.51 1.90 5.13
C LEU A 38 -1.92 2.22 4.61
N LEU A 39 -2.46 1.40 3.71
CA LEU A 39 -3.76 1.61 3.09
C LEU A 39 -4.91 1.51 4.11
N ARG A 40 -4.81 0.59 5.08
CA ARG A 40 -5.78 0.48 6.18
C ARG A 40 -5.76 1.70 7.09
N GLU A 41 -4.58 2.16 7.48
CA GLU A 41 -4.46 3.32 8.37
C GLU A 41 -4.82 4.64 7.66
N LEU A 42 -4.57 4.76 6.35
CA LEU A 42 -5.07 5.87 5.55
C LEU A 42 -6.60 5.92 5.54
N ALA A 43 -7.26 4.81 5.16
CA ALA A 43 -8.71 4.74 5.15
C ALA A 43 -9.30 5.06 6.53
N ARG A 44 -8.72 4.49 7.58
CA ARG A 44 -9.13 4.74 8.97
C ARG A 44 -9.01 6.21 9.36
N GLU A 45 -7.85 6.84 9.17
CA GLU A 45 -7.62 8.24 9.54
C GLU A 45 -8.53 9.19 8.77
N ILE A 46 -8.72 8.95 7.47
CA ILE A 46 -9.58 9.81 6.64
C ILE A 46 -11.04 9.68 7.06
N ASN A 47 -11.51 8.46 7.34
CA ASN A 47 -12.89 8.25 7.79
C ASN A 47 -13.14 8.79 9.21
N GLU A 48 -12.17 8.65 10.12
CA GLU A 48 -12.31 9.10 11.52
C GLU A 48 -12.21 10.63 11.66
N ARG A 49 -11.37 11.29 10.86
CA ARG A 49 -10.96 12.69 11.11
C ARG A 49 -11.08 13.61 9.90
N GLY A 50 -11.44 13.07 8.73
CA GLY A 50 -11.36 13.76 7.45
C GLY A 50 -9.92 13.86 6.92
N TYR A 51 -9.81 14.18 5.63
CA TYR A 51 -8.54 14.32 4.95
C TYR A 51 -7.89 15.70 5.17
N GLN A 52 -6.66 15.69 5.69
CA GLN A 52 -5.77 16.85 5.69
C GLN A 52 -4.32 16.39 5.57
N LEU A 53 -3.68 16.63 4.43
CA LEU A 53 -2.38 16.07 4.04
C LEU A 53 -1.34 16.02 5.18
N THR A 54 -1.05 17.15 5.82
CA THR A 54 -0.01 17.22 6.87
C THR A 54 -0.35 16.39 8.10
N ARG A 55 -1.61 16.42 8.55
CA ARG A 55 -2.07 15.66 9.72
C ARG A 55 -2.18 14.19 9.39
N THR A 56 -2.88 13.85 8.31
CA THR A 56 -3.08 12.49 7.85
C THR A 56 -1.74 11.79 7.66
N SER A 57 -0.77 12.41 6.97
CA SER A 57 0.57 11.83 6.77
C SER A 57 1.33 11.59 8.07
N LYS A 58 1.22 12.51 9.05
CA LYS A 58 1.87 12.36 10.35
C LYS A 58 1.26 11.21 11.14
N THR A 59 -0.06 11.23 11.34
CA THR A 59 -0.79 10.24 12.14
C THR A 59 -0.61 8.84 11.56
N VAL A 60 -0.76 8.69 10.24
CA VAL A 60 -0.66 7.39 9.57
C VAL A 60 0.75 6.84 9.67
N ARG A 61 1.79 7.67 9.53
CA ARG A 61 3.18 7.25 9.73
C ARG A 61 3.40 6.70 11.14
N ASP A 62 2.93 7.42 12.15
CA ASP A 62 3.08 6.99 13.56
C ASP A 62 2.42 5.63 13.78
N ARG A 63 1.19 5.45 13.28
CA ARG A 63 0.47 4.17 13.39
C ARG A 63 1.10 3.04 12.57
N CYS A 64 1.69 3.32 11.40
CA CYS A 64 2.41 2.31 10.63
C CYS A 64 3.62 1.79 11.40
N VAL A 65 4.41 2.69 12.00
CA VAL A 65 5.57 2.34 12.83
C VAL A 65 5.14 1.51 14.05
N GLU A 66 4.09 1.93 14.75
CA GLU A 66 3.52 1.19 15.90
C GLU A 66 3.07 -0.23 15.52
N ARG A 67 2.68 -0.45 14.26
CA ARG A 67 2.26 -1.75 13.72
C ARG A 67 3.39 -2.55 13.07
N GLY A 68 4.64 -2.14 13.24
CA GLY A 68 5.80 -2.82 12.67
C GLY A 68 6.00 -2.63 11.17
N ALA A 69 5.31 -1.65 10.56
CA ALA A 69 5.49 -1.26 9.17
C ALA A 69 6.25 0.08 9.10
N PRO A 70 7.60 0.09 9.00
CA PRO A 70 8.38 1.31 8.95
C PRO A 70 8.16 2.04 7.61
N VAL A 71 7.14 2.91 7.56
CA VAL A 71 6.80 3.72 6.38
C VAL A 71 7.20 5.18 6.62
N ALA A 72 7.99 5.74 5.71
CA ALA A 72 8.39 7.15 5.75
C ALA A 72 7.23 8.09 5.38
N ARG A 73 7.23 9.31 5.93
CA ARG A 73 6.22 10.32 5.58
C ARG A 73 6.23 10.68 4.09
N SER A 74 7.39 10.66 3.44
CA SER A 74 7.53 10.87 2.00
C SER A 74 6.72 9.86 1.20
N HIS A 75 6.71 8.58 1.61
CA HIS A 75 5.93 7.53 0.95
C HIS A 75 4.43 7.77 1.09
N ILE A 76 3.98 8.21 2.27
CA ILE A 76 2.56 8.52 2.50
C ILE A 76 2.15 9.74 1.68
N ASN A 77 3.00 10.77 1.63
CA ASN A 77 2.76 11.94 0.80
C ASN A 77 2.72 11.59 -0.68
N PHE A 78 3.61 10.70 -1.16
CA PHE A 78 3.57 10.20 -2.53
C PHE A 78 2.19 9.62 -2.86
N VAL A 79 1.67 8.74 -2.01
CA VAL A 79 0.33 8.14 -2.20
C VAL A 79 -0.74 9.23 -2.22
N LEU A 80 -0.80 10.06 -1.19
CA LEU A 80 -1.86 11.08 -1.05
C LEU A 80 -1.86 12.10 -2.19
N VAL A 81 -0.68 12.58 -2.57
CA VAL A 81 -0.51 13.59 -3.62
C VAL A 81 -0.73 12.97 -5.00
N GLY A 82 -0.19 11.77 -5.26
CA GLY A 82 -0.38 11.06 -6.53
C GLY A 82 -1.85 10.78 -6.82
N LEU A 83 -2.58 10.26 -5.83
CA LEU A 83 -4.03 10.07 -5.96
C LEU A 83 -4.77 11.40 -6.18
N GLY A 84 -4.36 12.47 -5.50
CA GLY A 84 -4.91 13.81 -5.72
C GLY A 84 -4.72 14.32 -7.15
N TYR A 85 -3.54 14.13 -7.74
CA TYR A 85 -3.27 14.48 -9.14
C TYR A 85 -4.10 13.67 -10.14
N MET A 86 -4.43 12.42 -9.78
CA MET A 86 -5.34 11.56 -10.53
C MET A 86 -6.83 11.95 -10.37
N GLY A 87 -7.13 13.02 -9.64
CA GLY A 87 -8.50 13.50 -9.41
C GLY A 87 -9.23 12.76 -8.28
N TYR A 88 -8.55 11.93 -7.49
CA TYR A 88 -9.15 11.26 -6.34
C TYR A 88 -9.58 12.28 -5.28
N ARG A 89 -10.79 12.11 -4.74
CA ARG A 89 -11.36 13.00 -3.71
C ARG A 89 -11.54 12.22 -2.42
N PHE A 90 -10.66 12.50 -1.46
CA PHE A 90 -10.65 11.83 -0.17
C PHE A 90 -11.77 12.29 0.75
N GLY A 91 -12.32 11.36 1.55
CA GLY A 91 -13.28 11.65 2.61
C GLY A 91 -14.68 11.99 2.11
N ASN A 92 -14.99 11.62 0.87
CA ASN A 92 -16.34 11.71 0.30
C ASN A 92 -17.14 10.43 0.57
N GLU A 93 -18.44 10.46 0.29
CA GLU A 93 -19.26 9.24 0.27
C GLU A 93 -19.02 8.43 -1.02
N PRO A 94 -18.96 7.08 -0.95
CA PRO A 94 -18.96 6.26 0.27
C PRO A 94 -17.62 6.33 1.03
N PRO A 95 -17.59 5.96 2.33
CA PRO A 95 -16.38 5.98 3.17
C PRO A 95 -15.17 5.32 2.50
N GLU A 96 -13.97 5.80 2.83
CA GLU A 96 -12.73 5.28 2.29
C GLU A 96 -12.57 3.80 2.61
N ARG A 97 -12.27 3.02 1.58
CA ARG A 97 -11.95 1.60 1.71
C ARG A 97 -10.49 1.39 1.36
N PRO A 98 -9.75 0.56 2.12
CA PRO A 98 -8.36 0.27 1.80
C PRO A 98 -8.20 -0.24 0.36
N GLU A 99 -9.14 -1.07 -0.11
CA GLU A 99 -9.10 -1.66 -1.46
C GLU A 99 -9.23 -0.59 -2.55
N ARG A 100 -10.06 0.43 -2.32
CA ARG A 100 -10.25 1.53 -3.27
C ARG A 100 -9.00 2.40 -3.35
N LEU A 101 -8.38 2.69 -2.22
CA LEU A 101 -7.10 3.41 -2.17
C LEU A 101 -5.98 2.60 -2.85
N GLY A 102 -5.97 1.28 -2.63
CA GLY A 102 -5.02 0.35 -3.26
C GLY A 102 -5.15 0.33 -4.78
N GLU A 103 -6.37 0.16 -5.32
CA GLU A 103 -6.58 0.14 -6.77
C GLU A 103 -6.21 1.48 -7.41
N ALA A 104 -6.56 2.59 -6.75
CA ALA A 104 -6.18 3.91 -7.23
C ALA A 104 -4.65 4.08 -7.25
N LEU A 105 -3.93 3.50 -6.27
CA LEU A 105 -2.46 3.55 -6.21
C LEU A 105 -1.81 2.65 -7.27
N VAL A 106 -2.37 1.47 -7.53
CA VAL A 106 -1.96 0.59 -8.63
C VAL A 106 -2.10 1.33 -9.96
N GLN A 107 -3.27 1.93 -10.22
CA GLN A 107 -3.51 2.69 -11.45
C GLN A 107 -2.56 3.89 -11.59
N ASN A 108 -2.33 4.63 -10.50
CA ASN A 108 -1.36 5.72 -10.48
C ASN A 108 0.05 5.22 -10.83
N THR A 109 0.48 4.10 -10.25
CA THR A 109 1.81 3.51 -10.48
C THR A 109 1.98 3.08 -11.94
N ILE A 110 0.98 2.38 -12.51
CA ILE A 110 1.00 1.97 -13.92
C ILE A 110 1.03 3.20 -14.85
N ASN A 111 0.27 4.25 -14.52
CA ASN A 111 0.28 5.49 -15.30
C ASN A 111 1.64 6.19 -15.26
N LEU A 112 2.30 6.23 -14.09
CA LEU A 112 3.66 6.77 -13.97
C LEU A 112 4.66 5.96 -14.80
N CYS A 113 4.57 4.63 -14.81
CA CYS A 113 5.37 3.79 -15.71
C CYS A 113 5.18 4.18 -17.18
N ARG A 114 3.92 4.33 -17.62
CA ARG A 114 3.59 4.75 -18.99
C ARG A 114 4.16 6.14 -19.32
N THR A 115 4.05 7.10 -18.39
CA THR A 115 4.66 8.44 -18.52
C THR A 115 6.18 8.37 -18.62
N ALA A 116 6.81 7.44 -17.90
CA ALA A 116 8.25 7.16 -17.98
C ALA A 116 8.65 6.30 -19.20
N GLN A 117 7.76 6.13 -20.18
CA GLN A 117 7.96 5.30 -21.39
C GLN A 117 8.25 3.82 -21.09
N LEU A 118 7.85 3.34 -19.90
CA LEU A 118 7.85 1.93 -19.55
C LEU A 118 6.47 1.34 -19.80
N SER A 119 6.34 0.58 -20.89
CA SER A 119 5.17 -0.25 -21.14
C SER A 119 5.29 -1.57 -20.37
N LEU A 120 4.39 -1.77 -19.41
CA LEU A 120 4.26 -3.03 -18.69
C LEU A 120 3.41 -4.02 -19.48
N THR A 121 3.75 -5.31 -19.42
CA THR A 121 2.86 -6.38 -19.88
C THR A 121 1.69 -6.56 -18.91
N GLU A 122 0.65 -7.30 -19.33
CA GLU A 122 -0.48 -7.65 -18.44
C GLU A 122 0.00 -8.40 -17.18
N GLU A 123 0.95 -9.34 -17.34
CA GLU A 123 1.58 -10.05 -16.24
C GLU A 123 2.35 -9.12 -15.28
N GLU A 124 3.07 -8.12 -15.82
CA GLU A 124 3.75 -7.12 -14.99
C GLU A 124 2.76 -6.19 -14.29
N GLU A 125 1.64 -5.80 -14.93
CA GLU A 125 0.58 -5.02 -14.28
C GLU A 125 -0.05 -5.81 -13.11
N ASP A 126 -0.23 -7.12 -13.26
CA ASP A 126 -0.70 -8.00 -12.18
C ASP A 126 0.32 -8.18 -11.06
N GLN A 127 1.62 -8.23 -11.38
CA GLN A 127 2.68 -8.22 -10.36
C GLN A 127 2.70 -6.89 -9.57
N VAL A 128 2.47 -5.75 -10.23
CA VAL A 128 2.31 -4.45 -9.53
C VAL A 128 1.10 -4.49 -8.60
N ARG A 129 -0.01 -5.07 -9.05
CA ARG A 129 -1.22 -5.23 -8.23
C ARG A 129 -0.96 -6.14 -7.02
N GLU A 130 -0.32 -7.29 -7.20
CA GLU A 130 0.03 -8.20 -6.09
C GLU A 130 1.00 -7.53 -5.11
N TRP A 131 1.98 -6.78 -5.61
CA TRP A 131 2.92 -6.05 -4.78
C TRP A 131 2.25 -5.02 -3.87
N ILE A 132 1.30 -4.25 -4.38
CA ILE A 132 0.64 -3.17 -3.63
C ILE A 132 -0.55 -3.68 -2.81
N MET A 133 -1.31 -4.65 -3.33
CA MET A 133 -2.61 -5.06 -2.77
C MET A 133 -2.65 -6.51 -2.27
N GLY A 134 -1.65 -7.35 -2.54
CA GLY A 134 -1.70 -8.79 -2.27
C GLY A 134 -2.01 -9.16 -0.81
N LYS A 135 -1.52 -8.37 0.16
CA LYS A 135 -1.79 -8.57 1.61
C LYS A 135 -2.96 -7.77 2.16
N LEU A 136 -3.65 -7.02 1.29
CA LEU A 136 -4.85 -6.30 1.65
C LEU A 136 -6.07 -7.23 1.65
N ALA A 137 -6.18 -8.07 0.62
CA ALA A 137 -7.27 -9.06 0.43
C ALA A 137 -7.22 -10.23 1.44
N THR A 138 -6.03 -10.59 1.95
CA THR A 138 -5.85 -11.79 2.80
C THR A 138 -6.47 -11.67 4.20
N ASN A 139 -6.82 -10.48 4.68
CA ASN A 139 -7.31 -10.32 6.06
C ASN A 139 -8.81 -10.60 6.25
N GLY A 140 -9.46 -11.22 5.25
CA GLY A 140 -10.85 -11.67 5.29
C GLY A 140 -11.04 -13.17 5.61
N ARG A 141 -9.97 -13.95 5.76
CA ARG A 141 -10.06 -15.29 6.37
C ARG A 141 -9.72 -15.18 7.85
N ALA A 142 -10.75 -15.05 8.68
CA ALA A 142 -10.63 -15.32 10.11
C ALA A 142 -9.96 -16.70 10.30
N GLU A 143 -8.83 -16.75 11.00
CA GLU A 143 -8.37 -18.00 11.58
C GLU A 143 -9.50 -18.52 12.49
N PRO A 144 -9.95 -19.78 12.36
CA PRO A 144 -10.87 -20.34 13.33
C PRO A 144 -10.15 -20.45 14.66
N LEU A 145 -10.65 -19.71 15.66
CA LEU A 145 -10.26 -19.85 17.06
C LEU A 145 -10.68 -21.23 17.55
N ASN A 146 -9.86 -22.25 17.30
CA ASN A 146 -9.99 -23.56 17.92
C ASN A 146 -9.36 -23.49 19.33
N GLY A 147 -10.13 -22.97 20.30
CA GLY A 147 -9.89 -23.22 21.72
C GLY A 147 -10.53 -24.55 22.11
N PRO A 148 -9.87 -25.40 22.93
CA PRO A 148 -10.40 -26.71 23.25
C PRO A 148 -11.63 -26.59 24.14
N ALA A 149 -12.71 -27.28 23.76
CA ALA A 149 -13.91 -27.42 24.56
C ALA A 149 -13.58 -28.13 25.88
N VAL A 150 -13.72 -27.41 26.99
CA VAL A 150 -13.66 -27.96 28.34
C VAL A 150 -14.94 -28.79 28.56
N LYS A 151 -14.76 -30.09 28.83
CA LYS A 151 -15.84 -31.02 29.15
C LYS A 151 -16.17 -30.90 30.65
N HIS A 152 -17.44 -30.69 30.98
CA HIS A 152 -18.01 -30.98 32.30
C HIS A 152 -19.15 -31.98 32.14
#